data_AF-A0A7U7J288-F1
#
_entry.id   AF-A0A7U7J288-F1
#
_cell.length_a   1.000
_cell.length_b   1.000
_cell.length_c   1.000
_cell.angle_alpha   90.00
_cell.angle_beta   90.00
_cell.angle_gamma   90.00
#
_symmetry.space_group_name_H-M   'P 1'
#
loop_
_entity.id
_entity.type
_entity.pdbx_description
1 polymer ?
#
loop_
_entity_poly.entity_id
_entity_poly.type
_entity_poly.pdbx_seq_one_letter_code
_entity_poly.pdbx_strand_id
1 'polypeptide(L)'
;MNTPTLFGLCAAALVGFGLYGLIIHPQPLRKILAFNLIGSGVFLLFGAIARRGAAVGMGGDPVPQALLITGIVVAFSATALAVALVLRLFDEAGSVTLASDASAKAQADLPDA
;
A
#
# COMPACT_ATOMS: atom_id res chain seq x y z
N MET A 1 4.90 15.66 -24.14
CA MET A 1 4.06 14.81 -23.26
C MET A 1 3.09 15.72 -22.52
N ASN A 2 1.81 15.36 -22.43
CA ASN A 2 0.82 16.17 -21.73
C ASN A 2 0.87 15.88 -20.23
N THR A 3 0.76 16.91 -19.40
CA THR A 3 0.83 16.80 -17.92
C THR A 3 -0.10 15.72 -17.34
N PRO A 4 -1.37 15.58 -17.78
CA PRO A 4 -2.25 14.51 -17.28
C PRO A 4 -1.77 13.11 -17.66
N THR A 5 -1.20 12.95 -18.86
CA THR A 5 -0.67 11.65 -19.31
C THR A 5 0.57 11.24 -18.53
N LEU A 6 1.42 12.19 -18.14
CA LEU A 6 2.58 11.92 -17.30
C LEU A 6 2.15 11.46 -15.91
N PHE A 7 1.22 12.18 -15.27
CA PHE A 7 0.69 11.77 -13.96
C PHE A 7 -0.03 10.42 -14.03
N GLY A 8 -0.79 10.16 -15.09
CA GLY A 8 -1.44 8.86 -15.31
C GLY A 8 -0.44 7.71 -15.43
N LEU A 9 0.65 7.89 -16.19
CA LEU A 9 1.71 6.88 -16.32
C LEU A 9 2.45 6.65 -15.00
N CYS A 10 2.78 7.71 -14.25
CA CYS A 10 3.39 7.58 -12.93
C CYS A 10 2.45 6.87 -11.95
N ALA A 11 1.16 7.20 -11.94
CA ALA A 11 0.17 6.53 -11.10
C ALA A 11 0.08 5.03 -11.42
N ALA A 12 -0.01 4.69 -12.71
CA ALA A 12 -0.05 3.30 -13.16
C ALA A 12 1.23 2.53 -12.77
N ALA A 13 2.40 3.15 -12.90
CA ALA A 13 3.66 2.55 -12.48
C ALA A 13 3.71 2.30 -10.96
N LEU A 14 3.29 3.26 -10.14
CA LEU A 14 3.21 3.10 -8.69
C LEU A 14 2.26 1.97 -8.28
N VAL A 15 1.08 1.91 -8.89
CA VAL A 15 0.11 0.83 -8.65
C VAL A 15 0.68 -0.52 -9.10
N GLY A 16 1.32 -0.59 -10.27
CA GLY A 16 1.94 -1.81 -10.78
C GLY A 16 3.06 -2.33 -9.88
N PHE A 17 3.98 -1.47 -9.45
CA PHE A 17 5.05 -1.86 -8.53
C PHE A 17 4.54 -2.22 -7.14
N GLY A 18 3.53 -1.50 -6.64
CA GLY A 18 2.87 -1.85 -5.38
C GLY A 18 2.20 -3.22 -5.46
N LEU A 19 1.47 -3.52 -6.53
CA LEU A 19 0.84 -4.82 -6.72
C LEU A 19 1.88 -5.95 -6.84
N TYR A 20 2.96 -5.71 -7.60
CA TYR A 20 4.08 -6.64 -7.69
C TYR A 20 4.72 -6.92 -6.32
N GLY A 21 5.02 -5.87 -5.55
CA GLY A 21 5.61 -6.00 -4.21
C GLY A 21 4.68 -6.73 -3.22
N LEU A 22 3.36 -6.54 -3.36
CA LEU A 22 2.34 -7.18 -2.53
C LEU A 22 2.27 -8.69 -2.78
N ILE A 23 2.42 -9.11 -4.04
CA ILE A 23 2.36 -10.52 -4.46
C ILE A 23 3.66 -11.26 -4.12
N ILE A 24 4.82 -10.65 -4.39
CA ILE A 24 6.12 -11.35 -4.34
C ILE A 24 6.69 -11.48 -2.92
N HIS A 25 6.40 -10.53 -2.01
CA HIS A 25 7.07 -10.51 -0.71
C HIS A 25 6.29 -11.23 0.40
N PRO A 26 6.89 -12.22 1.09
CA PRO A 26 6.22 -12.95 2.18
C PRO A 26 6.17 -12.17 3.50
N GLN A 27 7.02 -11.15 3.66
CA GLN A 27 7.14 -10.37 4.90
C GLN A 27 5.98 -9.36 5.03
N PRO A 28 5.19 -9.37 6.12
CA PRO A 28 4.07 -8.46 6.35
C PRO A 28 4.42 -6.99 6.19
N LEU A 29 5.57 -6.55 6.72
CA LEU A 29 5.99 -5.15 6.61
C LEU A 29 6.18 -4.71 5.15
N ARG A 30 6.75 -5.58 4.30
CA ARG A 30 6.89 -5.29 2.87
C ARG A 30 5.54 -5.25 2.17
N LYS A 31 4.58 -6.11 2.57
CA LYS A 31 3.20 -6.05 2.07
C LYS A 31 2.50 -4.75 2.47
N ILE A 32 2.71 -4.26 3.69
CA ILE A 32 2.16 -2.97 4.16
C ILE A 32 2.73 -1.81 3.34
N LEU A 33 4.04 -1.79 3.09
CA LEU A 33 4.67 -0.78 2.21
C LEU A 33 4.13 -0.86 0.79
N ALA A 34 4.03 -2.07 0.24
CA ALA A 34 3.51 -2.30 -1.10
C ALA A 34 2.06 -1.82 -1.24
N PHE A 35 1.23 -2.06 -0.23
CA PHE A 35 -0.15 -1.56 -0.17
C PHE A 35 -0.20 -0.03 -0.13
N ASN A 36 0.66 0.63 0.66
CA ASN A 36 0.78 2.08 0.68
C ASN A 36 1.27 2.66 -0.65
N LEU A 37 2.10 1.92 -1.39
CA LEU A 37 2.55 2.31 -2.72
C LEU A 37 1.40 2.28 -3.74
N ILE A 38 0.53 1.26 -3.67
CA ILE A 38 -0.72 1.21 -4.46
C ILE A 38 -1.59 2.43 -4.12
N GLY A 39 -1.82 2.67 -2.82
CA GLY A 39 -2.60 3.82 -2.35
C GLY A 39 -2.06 5.16 -2.87
N SER A 40 -0.74 5.34 -2.82
CA SER A 40 -0.07 6.53 -3.34
C SER A 40 -0.29 6.75 -4.84
N GLY A 41 -0.28 5.67 -5.64
CA GLY A 41 -0.62 5.74 -7.07
C GLY A 41 -2.08 6.14 -7.32
N VAL A 42 -3.01 5.60 -6.54
CA VAL A 42 -4.44 5.98 -6.59
C VAL A 42 -4.62 7.46 -6.20
N PHE A 43 -3.97 7.92 -5.13
CA PHE A 43 -4.02 9.32 -4.70
C PHE A 43 -3.43 10.26 -5.77
N LEU A 44 -2.32 9.87 -6.43
CA LEU A 44 -1.77 10.65 -7.53
C LEU A 44 -2.78 10.81 -8.68
N LEU A 45 -3.50 9.73 -9.03
CA LEU A 45 -4.51 9.77 -10.09
C LEU A 45 -5.68 10.69 -9.71
N PHE A 46 -6.21 10.58 -8.50
CA PHE A 46 -7.28 11.45 -8.01
C PHE A 46 -6.86 12.91 -7.93
N GLY A 47 -5.62 13.19 -7.48
CA GLY A 47 -5.07 14.55 -7.48
C GLY A 47 -4.92 15.14 -8.88
N ALA A 48 -4.52 14.32 -9.87
CA ALA A 48 -4.46 14.76 -11.27
C ALA A 48 -5.86 15.06 -11.84
N ILE A 49 -6.87 14.27 -11.48
CA ILE A 49 -8.27 14.49 -11.86
C ILE A 49 -8.82 15.78 -11.19
N ALA A 50 -8.58 15.95 -9.89
CA ALA A 50 -8.99 17.13 -9.13
C ALA A 50 -8.48 18.44 -9.77
N ARG A 51 -7.22 18.44 -10.24
CA ARG A 51 -6.62 19.61 -10.89
C ARG A 51 -7.04 19.84 -12.34
N ARG A 52 -7.82 18.94 -12.95
CA ARG A 52 -8.21 19.08 -14.36
C ARG A 52 -9.04 20.33 -14.63
N GLY A 53 -9.92 20.74 -13.69
CA GLY A 53 -10.69 21.99 -13.76
C GLY A 53 -9.84 23.25 -13.57
N ALA A 54 -8.82 23.18 -12.70
CA ALA A 54 -7.86 24.26 -12.46
C ALA A 54 -7.08 24.68 -13.72
N ALA A 55 -6.85 23.73 -14.63
CA ALA A 55 -6.11 23.98 -15.87
C ALA A 55 -6.87 24.85 -16.89
N VAL A 56 -8.18 25.05 -16.73
CA VAL A 56 -9.04 25.86 -17.63
C VAL A 56 -9.58 27.13 -16.97
N GLY A 57 -8.98 27.56 -15.84
CA GLY A 57 -9.37 28.79 -15.13
C GLY A 57 -10.60 28.65 -14.24
N MET A 58 -11.23 27.47 -14.19
CA MET A 58 -12.19 27.11 -13.15
C MET A 58 -11.42 26.64 -11.91
N GLY A 59 -12.01 26.70 -10.71
CA GLY A 59 -11.40 26.06 -9.54
C GLY A 59 -11.14 24.56 -9.77
N GLY A 60 -10.23 23.96 -9.01
CA GLY A 60 -10.09 22.50 -8.98
C GLY A 60 -11.40 21.83 -8.55
N ASP A 61 -11.63 20.59 -8.98
CA ASP A 61 -12.83 19.84 -8.58
C ASP A 61 -12.75 19.50 -7.08
N PRO A 62 -13.68 20.00 -6.25
CA PRO A 62 -13.65 19.79 -4.81
C PRO A 62 -13.95 18.35 -4.42
N VAL A 63 -14.62 17.55 -5.27
CA VAL A 63 -15.06 16.20 -4.91
C VAL A 63 -13.89 15.22 -4.84
N PRO A 64 -13.04 15.06 -5.88
CA PRO A 64 -11.85 14.22 -5.79
C PRO A 64 -10.83 14.76 -4.77
N GLN A 65 -10.81 16.07 -4.52
CA GLN A 65 -9.94 16.68 -3.50
C GLN A 65 -10.35 16.27 -2.09
N ALA A 66 -11.63 16.35 -1.74
CA ALA A 66 -12.13 15.93 -0.44
C ALA A 66 -11.90 14.43 -0.23
N LEU A 67 -12.21 13.61 -1.24
CA LEU A 67 -12.00 12.17 -1.21
C LEU A 67 -10.52 11.79 -1.00
N LEU A 68 -9.59 12.56 -1.58
CA LEU A 68 -8.16 12.35 -1.39
C LEU A 68 -7.72 12.63 0.05
N ILE A 69 -8.15 13.75 0.66
CA ILE A 69 -7.81 14.08 2.04
C ILE A 69 -8.34 13.02 3.01
N THR A 70 -9.61 12.62 2.84
CA THR A 70 -10.20 11.55 3.64
C THR A 70 -9.49 10.21 3.42
N GLY A 71 -9.19 9.87 2.17
CA GLY A 71 -8.51 8.63 1.81
C GLY A 71 -7.11 8.52 2.42
N ILE A 72 -6.34 9.62 2.45
CA ILE A 72 -5.01 9.66 3.06
C ILE A 72 -5.08 9.34 4.56
N VAL A 73 -6.04 9.94 5.29
CA VAL A 73 -6.22 9.66 6.72
C VAL A 73 -6.61 8.20 6.95
N VAL A 74 -7.55 7.66 6.15
CA VAL A 74 -7.96 6.26 6.25
C VAL A 74 -6.79 5.29 5.97
N ALA A 75 -5.99 5.56 4.95
CA ALA A 75 -4.81 4.75 4.63
C ALA A 75 -3.75 4.79 5.74
N PHE A 76 -3.55 5.96 6.36
CA PHE A 76 -2.66 6.10 7.52
C PHE A 76 -3.17 5.28 8.71
N SER A 77 -4.45 5.39 9.06
CA SER A 77 -5.05 4.60 10.15
C SER A 77 -4.99 3.10 9.87
N ALA A 78 -5.25 2.66 8.64
CA ALA A 78 -5.13 1.26 8.25
C ALA A 78 -3.68 0.76 8.37
N THR A 79 -2.70 1.59 8.02
CA THR A 79 -1.28 1.25 8.18
C THR A 79 -0.89 1.14 9.64
N ALA A 80 -1.34 2.06 10.49
CA ALA A 80 -1.11 2.00 11.93
C ALA A 80 -1.71 0.71 12.54
N LEU A 81 -2.95 0.37 12.15
CA LEU A 81 -3.61 -0.87 12.57
C LEU A 81 -2.84 -2.11 12.09
N ALA A 82 -2.42 -2.14 10.82
CA ALA A 82 -1.67 -3.25 10.26
C ALA A 82 -0.33 -3.47 10.98
N VAL A 83 0.39 -2.39 11.29
CA VAL A 83 1.64 -2.47 12.08
C VAL A 83 1.36 -2.98 13.50
N ALA A 84 0.30 -2.51 14.16
CA ALA A 84 -0.09 -3.00 15.48
C ALA A 84 -0.41 -4.50 15.48
N LEU A 85 -1.10 -4.99 14.45
CA LEU A 85 -1.37 -6.42 14.27
C LEU A 85 -0.09 -7.23 14.00
N VAL A 86 0.84 -6.68 13.23
CA VAL A 86 2.14 -7.33 12.97
C VAL A 86 2.98 -7.44 14.24
N LEU A 87 3.00 -6.40 15.08
CA LEU A 87 3.69 -6.44 16.38
C LEU A 87 3.04 -7.46 17.31
N ARG A 88 1.71 -7.48 17.39
CA ARG A 88 0.99 -8.48 18.19
C ARG A 88 1.25 -9.91 17.70
N LEU A 89 1.29 -10.13 16.39
CA LEU A 89 1.63 -11.43 15.82
C LEU A 89 3.05 -11.86 16.21
N PHE A 90 4.00 -10.93 16.23
CA PHE A 90 5.36 -11.23 16.68
C PHE A 90 5.40 -11.64 18.16
N ASP A 91 4.67 -10.93 19.02
CA ASP A 91 4.60 -11.24 20.45
C ASP A 91 3.97 -12.62 20.71
N GLU A 92 2.98 -13.02 19.92
CA GLU A 92 2.28 -14.31 20.06
C GLU A 92 3.04 -15.49 19.40
N ALA A 93 3.64 -15.31 18.23
CA ALA A 93 4.20 -16.39 17.40
C ALA A 93 5.74 -16.41 17.33
N GLY A 94 6.44 -15.40 17.85
CA GLY A 94 7.91 -15.28 17.81
C GLY A 94 8.52 -15.09 16.41
N SER A 95 7.69 -15.05 15.35
CA SER A 95 8.12 -14.91 13.96
C SER A 95 7.10 -14.12 13.14
N VAL A 96 7.59 -13.33 12.18
CA VAL A 96 6.78 -12.40 11.36
C VAL A 96 6.78 -12.83 9.89
N THR A 97 6.74 -14.12 9.61
CA THR A 97 6.65 -14.63 8.24
C THR A 97 5.28 -15.22 7.95
N LEU A 98 4.71 -14.86 6.80
CA LEU A 98 3.45 -15.45 6.33
C LEU A 98 3.68 -16.66 5.41
N ALA A 99 4.93 -17.10 5.23
CA ALA A 99 5.25 -18.29 4.45
C ALA A 99 4.97 -19.55 5.27
N SER A 100 4.30 -20.55 4.66
CA SER A 100 3.97 -21.85 5.29
C SER A 100 5.20 -22.61 5.79
N ASP A 101 6.35 -22.43 5.14
CA ASP A 101 7.51 -23.30 5.30
C ASP A 101 8.30 -23.05 6.59
N ALA A 102 8.08 -21.91 7.25
CA ALA A 102 8.68 -21.63 8.55
C ALA A 102 8.15 -22.57 9.64
N SER A 103 6.88 -22.98 9.51
CA SER A 103 6.29 -23.97 10.41
C SER A 103 6.82 -25.38 10.14
N ALA A 104 7.15 -25.72 8.88
CA ALA A 104 7.68 -27.03 8.51
C ALA A 104 9.15 -27.22 8.93
N LYS A 105 9.97 -26.16 8.85
CA LYS A 105 11.39 -26.25 9.24
C LYS A 105 11.61 -26.29 10.75
N ALA A 106 10.74 -25.64 11.54
CA ALA A 106 10.80 -25.70 13.00
C ALA A 106 10.37 -27.07 13.56
N GLN A 107 9.45 -27.77 12.89
CA GLN A 107 8.99 -29.11 13.29
C GLN A 107 10.02 -30.20 12.94
N ALA A 108 10.80 -30.02 11.88
CA ALA A 108 11.80 -30.98 11.42
C ALA A 108 13.11 -30.98 12.26
N ASP A 109 13.33 -29.95 13.08
CA ASP A 109 14.52 -29.79 13.93
C ASP A 109 14.26 -30.19 15.40
N LEU A 110 13.11 -30.81 15.68
CA LEU A 110 12.85 -31.47 16.96
C LEU A 110 13.48 -32.87 16.89
N PRO A 111 14.60 -33.15 17.58
CA PRO A 111 15.12 -34.51 17.64
C PRO A 111 14.10 -35.40 18.36
N ASP A 112 13.80 -36.55 17.76
CA ASP A 112 12.99 -37.61 18.35
C ASP A 112 13.55 -37.92 19.76
N ALA A 113 12.80 -37.52 20.80
CA ALA A 113 13.07 -37.82 22.21
C ALA A 113 11.89 -38.59 22.80
#